data_AF-A0A5J4R6Q7-F1
#
_entry.id   AF-A0A5J4R6Q7-F1
#
_cell.length_a   1.000
_cell.length_b   1.000
_cell.length_c   1.000
_cell.angle_alpha   90.00
_cell.angle_beta   90.00
_cell.angle_gamma   90.00
#
_symmetry.space_group_name_H-M   'P 1'
#
loop_
_entity.id
_entity.type
_entity.pdbx_description
1 polymer ?
#
loop_
_entity_poly.entity_id
_entity_poly.type
_entity_poly.pdbx_seq_one_letter_code
_entity_poly.pdbx_strand_id
1 'polypeptide(L)'
;MFQKTSFYENMKAEAAKRDVKGYVFDTRGSRAVAFHFLENMAHHRIEAYHLTKDVSVDGKVFKAANAYVIPLEQKYNAAIRAIMENNLTYNDSIFYDISTWTFPHAFNLKYAELKNLDGLLGKQITENKLVPGKIIGGKSDYGYLFECNEFYSPKVIYELQKKGVRVVATKLPFLFKFENTEKKMGYGTLLVSVQDQPVSSDELYRMLNQLAEETGHIFNCYRIDVRYRFRKPSLSHAEIT
;
A
#
# COMPACT_ATOMS: atom_id res chain seq x y z
N MET A 1 12.39 -24.33 -33.74
CA MET A 1 12.10 -24.47 -32.29
C MET A 1 13.28 -24.08 -31.38
N PHE A 2 14.52 -23.99 -31.87
CA PHE A 2 15.74 -23.69 -31.08
C PHE A 2 15.99 -22.21 -30.70
N GLN A 3 15.35 -21.26 -31.41
CA GLN A 3 15.60 -19.82 -31.19
C GLN A 3 14.92 -19.26 -29.93
N LYS A 4 13.80 -19.86 -29.48
CA LYS A 4 13.09 -19.41 -28.28
C LYS A 4 13.81 -19.81 -26.99
N THR A 5 14.34 -21.04 -26.91
CA THR A 5 15.04 -21.52 -25.71
C THR A 5 16.34 -20.75 -25.47
N SER A 6 17.15 -20.57 -26.52
CA SER A 6 18.39 -19.78 -26.47
C SER A 6 18.15 -18.31 -26.08
N PHE A 7 17.05 -17.70 -26.52
CA PHE A 7 16.69 -16.34 -26.10
C PHE A 7 16.46 -16.23 -24.58
N TYR A 8 15.66 -17.12 -23.98
CA TYR A 8 15.37 -17.06 -22.54
C TYR A 8 16.58 -17.42 -21.67
N GLU A 9 17.43 -18.35 -22.10
CA GLU A 9 18.68 -18.68 -21.41
C GLU A 9 19.66 -17.50 -21.43
N ASN A 10 19.79 -16.84 -22.59
CA ASN A 10 20.60 -15.64 -22.72
C ASN A 10 20.07 -14.50 -21.83
N MET A 11 18.75 -14.33 -21.76
CA MET A 11 18.15 -13.32 -20.88
C MET A 11 18.45 -13.59 -19.40
N LYS A 12 18.36 -14.83 -18.93
CA LYS A 12 18.73 -15.18 -17.54
C LYS A 12 20.21 -14.90 -17.27
N ALA A 13 21.09 -15.28 -18.19
CA ALA A 13 22.52 -15.01 -18.08
C ALA A 13 22.84 -13.50 -18.09
N GLU A 14 22.05 -12.69 -18.83
CA GLU A 14 22.17 -11.24 -18.82
C GLU A 14 21.74 -10.65 -17.47
N ALA A 15 20.60 -11.09 -16.92
CA ALA A 15 20.13 -10.66 -15.59
C ALA A 15 21.17 -10.96 -14.48
N ALA A 16 21.81 -12.13 -14.54
CA ALA A 16 22.85 -12.52 -13.58
C ALA A 16 24.07 -11.57 -13.60
N LYS A 17 24.34 -10.89 -14.72
CA LYS A 17 25.47 -9.95 -14.86
C LYS A 17 25.15 -8.51 -14.43
N ARG A 18 23.88 -8.17 -14.20
CA ARG A 18 23.48 -6.81 -13.81
C ARG A 18 23.76 -6.53 -12.33
N ASP A 19 23.98 -5.26 -11.99
CA ASP A 19 24.14 -4.83 -10.59
C ASP A 19 22.84 -4.98 -9.80
N VAL A 20 21.70 -4.65 -10.43
CA VAL A 20 20.37 -4.88 -9.86
C VAL A 20 19.97 -6.35 -10.00
N LYS A 21 19.74 -7.01 -8.87
CA LYS A 21 19.29 -8.40 -8.77
C LYS A 21 17.80 -8.54 -8.55
N GLY A 22 17.10 -7.49 -8.14
CA GLY A 22 15.65 -7.48 -7.98
C GLY A 22 15.15 -6.15 -7.42
N TYR A 23 13.88 -6.13 -7.04
CA TYR A 23 13.20 -4.95 -6.53
C TYR A 23 12.45 -5.31 -5.24
N VAL A 24 12.49 -4.41 -4.26
CA VAL A 24 11.64 -4.47 -3.06
C VAL A 24 10.60 -3.36 -3.15
N PHE A 25 9.36 -3.64 -2.75
CA PHE A 25 8.31 -2.64 -2.68
C PHE A 25 7.35 -2.84 -1.50
N ASP A 26 6.74 -1.74 -1.06
CA ASP A 26 5.59 -1.70 -0.16
C ASP A 26 4.50 -0.80 -0.75
N THR A 27 3.25 -1.08 -0.39
CA THR A 27 2.06 -0.40 -0.92
C THR A 27 1.54 0.71 -0.01
N ARG A 28 2.41 1.25 0.86
CA ARG A 28 2.11 2.34 1.81
C ARG A 28 0.89 2.06 2.71
N GLY A 29 0.62 0.78 2.96
CA GLY A 29 -0.47 0.31 3.81
C GLY A 29 -1.77 -0.02 3.09
N SER A 30 -1.85 0.10 1.76
CA SER A 30 -3.01 -0.31 0.98
C SER A 30 -2.95 -1.78 0.58
N ARG A 31 -3.91 -2.58 1.05
CA ARG A 31 -4.09 -3.99 0.68
C ARG A 31 -4.61 -4.14 -0.75
N ALA A 32 -5.50 -3.26 -1.20
CA ALA A 32 -6.05 -3.29 -2.53
C ALA A 32 -5.03 -2.89 -3.60
N VAL A 33 -4.15 -1.91 -3.34
CA VAL A 33 -3.01 -1.63 -4.23
C VAL A 33 -2.09 -2.85 -4.32
N ALA A 34 -1.81 -3.53 -3.19
CA ALA A 34 -1.01 -4.75 -3.20
C ALA A 34 -1.66 -5.85 -4.05
N PHE A 35 -2.96 -6.07 -3.86
CA PHE A 35 -3.75 -7.00 -4.65
C PHE A 35 -3.66 -6.68 -6.15
N HIS A 36 -4.01 -5.48 -6.60
CA HIS A 36 -4.01 -5.14 -8.02
C HIS A 36 -2.61 -5.19 -8.64
N PHE A 37 -1.60 -4.74 -7.91
CA PHE A 37 -0.22 -4.79 -8.40
C PHE A 37 0.27 -6.23 -8.59
N LEU A 38 0.05 -7.09 -7.59
CA LEU A 38 0.43 -8.50 -7.64
C LEU A 38 -0.38 -9.27 -8.70
N GLU A 39 -1.65 -8.91 -8.91
CA GLU A 39 -2.47 -9.46 -10.00
C GLU A 39 -1.84 -9.17 -11.37
N ASN A 40 -1.43 -7.91 -11.58
CA ASN A 40 -0.76 -7.50 -12.81
C ASN A 40 0.57 -8.26 -12.99
N MET A 41 1.36 -8.41 -11.93
CA MET A 41 2.62 -9.19 -12.01
C MET A 41 2.34 -10.64 -12.42
N ALA A 42 1.34 -11.28 -11.79
CA ALA A 42 0.95 -12.64 -12.11
C ALA A 42 0.46 -12.79 -13.57
N HIS A 43 -0.34 -11.84 -14.08
CA HIS A 43 -0.76 -11.82 -15.48
C HIS A 43 0.42 -11.74 -16.46
N HIS A 44 1.46 -11.00 -16.10
CA HIS A 44 2.70 -10.92 -16.86
C HIS A 44 3.70 -12.05 -16.58
N ARG A 45 3.29 -13.06 -15.80
CA ARG A 45 4.12 -14.22 -15.40
C ARG A 45 5.39 -13.79 -14.64
N ILE A 46 5.26 -12.73 -13.86
CA ILE A 46 6.30 -12.23 -12.96
C ILE A 46 6.01 -12.78 -11.57
N GLU A 47 7.00 -13.47 -11.04
CA GLU A 47 6.97 -14.07 -9.71
C GLU A 47 7.33 -13.01 -8.66
N ALA A 48 6.50 -12.92 -7.63
CA ALA A 48 6.72 -12.06 -6.48
C ALA A 48 6.69 -12.88 -5.19
N TYR A 49 7.42 -12.42 -4.19
CA TYR A 49 7.67 -13.12 -2.93
C TYR A 49 7.41 -12.19 -1.76
N HIS A 50 6.98 -12.75 -0.63
CA HIS A 50 6.99 -12.01 0.62
C HIS A 50 8.42 -11.69 1.05
N LEU A 51 8.63 -10.52 1.63
CA LEU A 51 9.89 -10.16 2.26
C LEU A 51 10.02 -10.91 3.60
N THR A 52 11.16 -11.57 3.83
CA THR A 52 11.41 -12.40 5.04
C THR A 52 11.81 -11.59 6.27
N LYS A 53 12.50 -10.46 6.08
CA LYS A 53 13.04 -9.61 7.15
C LYS A 53 13.02 -8.15 6.73
N ASP A 54 12.91 -7.26 7.71
CA ASP A 54 12.98 -5.84 7.47
C ASP A 54 14.28 -5.48 6.75
N VAL A 55 14.20 -4.61 5.75
CA VAL A 55 15.37 -4.17 4.98
C VAL A 55 15.36 -2.66 4.82
N SER A 56 16.53 -2.03 4.89
CA SER A 56 16.68 -0.62 4.55
C SER A 56 17.59 -0.47 3.35
N VAL A 57 17.08 0.20 2.32
CA VAL A 57 17.76 0.40 1.02
C VAL A 57 17.43 1.81 0.56
N ASP A 58 18.43 2.55 0.09
CA ASP A 58 18.30 3.94 -0.38
C ASP A 58 17.58 4.88 0.60
N GLY A 59 17.88 4.73 1.91
CA GLY A 59 17.25 5.52 2.97
C GLY A 59 15.77 5.20 3.23
N LYS A 60 15.20 4.20 2.54
CA LYS A 60 13.82 3.71 2.72
C LYS A 60 13.84 2.46 3.60
N VAL A 61 12.83 2.32 4.47
CA VAL A 61 12.69 1.13 5.35
C VAL A 61 11.49 0.30 4.90
N PHE A 62 11.72 -0.95 4.54
CA PHE A 62 10.67 -1.90 4.15
C PHE A 62 10.46 -2.89 5.28
N LYS A 63 9.20 -3.02 5.72
CA LYS A 63 8.82 -3.93 6.79
C LYS A 63 8.36 -5.26 6.21
N ALA A 64 8.91 -6.37 6.69
CA ALA A 64 8.60 -7.72 6.20
C ALA A 64 7.09 -8.00 6.13
N ALA A 65 6.34 -7.52 7.13
CA ALA A 65 4.90 -7.70 7.23
C ALA A 65 4.10 -7.08 6.06
N ASN A 66 4.63 -6.07 5.38
CA ASN A 66 3.91 -5.26 4.38
C ASN A 66 4.67 -5.09 3.06
N ALA A 67 5.77 -5.81 2.87
CA ALA A 67 6.66 -5.63 1.73
C ALA A 67 6.87 -6.93 0.95
N TYR A 68 7.22 -6.76 -0.32
CA TYR A 68 7.35 -7.81 -1.29
C TYR A 68 8.63 -7.65 -2.09
N VAL A 69 9.08 -8.75 -2.69
CA VAL A 69 10.32 -8.81 -3.48
C VAL A 69 10.03 -9.44 -4.84
N ILE A 70 10.54 -8.82 -5.89
CA ILE A 70 10.52 -9.36 -7.26
C ILE A 70 11.98 -9.62 -7.67
N PRO A 71 12.43 -10.88 -7.77
CA PRO A 71 13.75 -11.19 -8.28
C PRO A 71 13.83 -10.88 -9.77
N LEU A 72 14.96 -10.36 -10.24
CA LEU A 72 15.17 -10.07 -11.66
C LEU A 72 15.51 -11.34 -12.46
N GLU A 73 16.09 -12.35 -11.82
CA GLU A 73 16.48 -13.63 -12.45
C GLU A 73 15.27 -14.54 -12.73
N GLN A 74 14.38 -14.08 -13.60
CA GLN A 74 13.20 -14.80 -14.05
C GLN A 74 13.22 -14.98 -15.57
N LYS A 75 12.33 -15.86 -16.07
CA LYS A 75 12.19 -16.10 -17.51
C LYS A 75 11.88 -14.84 -18.30
N TYR A 76 11.09 -13.92 -17.75
CA TYR A 76 10.62 -12.71 -18.42
C TYR A 76 11.24 -11.43 -17.84
N ASN A 77 12.56 -11.42 -17.62
CA ASN A 77 13.22 -10.30 -16.95
C ASN A 77 13.10 -8.94 -17.68
N ALA A 78 13.03 -8.91 -19.01
CA ALA A 78 12.83 -7.65 -19.72
C ALA A 78 11.47 -7.01 -19.42
N ALA A 79 10.44 -7.83 -19.16
CA ALA A 79 9.14 -7.32 -18.74
C ALA A 79 9.23 -6.73 -17.32
N ILE A 80 9.93 -7.40 -16.40
CA ILE A 80 10.19 -6.87 -15.05
C ILE A 80 10.90 -5.52 -15.15
N ARG A 81 11.91 -5.42 -15.99
CA ARG A 81 12.66 -4.18 -16.22
C ARG A 81 11.77 -3.07 -16.78
N ALA A 82 11.02 -3.35 -17.85
CA ALA A 82 10.11 -2.38 -18.44
C ALA A 82 9.05 -1.86 -17.44
N ILE A 83 8.61 -2.70 -16.50
CA ILE A 83 7.63 -2.35 -15.48
C ILE A 83 8.25 -1.55 -14.33
N MET A 84 9.44 -1.95 -13.87
CA MET A 84 10.04 -1.48 -12.61
C MET A 84 11.14 -0.42 -12.77
N GLU A 85 11.90 -0.42 -13.87
CA GLU A 85 13.05 0.47 -14.06
C GLU A 85 12.62 1.92 -14.26
N ASN A 86 13.19 2.82 -13.48
CA ASN A 86 13.01 4.26 -13.62
C ASN A 86 14.16 4.87 -14.43
N ASN A 87 14.11 4.70 -15.75
CA ASN A 87 15.11 5.23 -16.66
C ASN A 87 14.91 6.74 -16.87
N LEU A 88 15.83 7.56 -16.37
CA LEU A 88 15.80 9.03 -16.52
C LEU A 88 16.76 9.54 -17.61
N THR A 89 17.64 8.68 -18.12
CA THR A 89 18.66 9.02 -19.11
C THR A 89 18.39 8.30 -20.42
N TYR A 90 18.27 9.05 -21.51
CA TYR A 90 18.06 8.52 -22.85
C TYR A 90 19.19 8.99 -23.77
N ASN A 91 19.73 8.07 -24.57
CA ASN A 91 20.87 8.36 -25.46
C ASN A 91 20.47 9.12 -26.74
N ASP A 92 19.18 9.21 -27.05
CA ASP A 92 18.71 9.78 -28.31
C ASP A 92 17.47 10.67 -28.08
N SER A 93 17.44 11.85 -28.71
CA SER A 93 16.41 12.89 -28.48
C SER A 93 15.24 12.87 -29.47
N ILE A 94 15.25 11.93 -30.41
CA ILE A 94 14.21 11.82 -31.46
C ILE A 94 12.87 11.24 -30.97
N PHE A 95 12.68 11.10 -29.66
CA PHE A 95 11.47 10.52 -29.10
C PHE A 95 10.39 11.58 -28.85
N TYR A 96 9.24 11.39 -29.51
CA TYR A 96 8.01 12.13 -29.27
C TYR A 96 7.41 11.69 -27.92
N ASP A 97 6.86 12.64 -27.15
CA ASP A 97 6.36 12.50 -25.77
C ASP A 97 5.67 11.15 -25.44
N ILE A 98 6.45 10.22 -24.93
CA ILE A 98 5.96 9.09 -24.14
C ILE A 98 6.81 9.05 -22.88
N SER A 99 6.54 9.98 -21.96
CA SER A 99 6.90 9.80 -20.56
C SER A 99 6.10 8.59 -20.05
N THR A 100 6.64 7.37 -20.19
CA THR A 100 6.00 6.19 -19.63
C THR A 100 6.12 6.26 -18.12
N TRP A 101 4.98 6.35 -17.43
CA TRP A 101 4.94 6.20 -15.98
C TRP A 101 5.27 4.75 -15.67
N THR A 102 6.36 4.51 -14.95
CA THR A 102 6.68 3.15 -14.49
C THR A 102 5.58 2.70 -13.53
N PHE A 103 5.30 1.40 -13.50
CA PHE A 103 4.23 0.87 -12.66
C PHE A 103 4.40 1.22 -11.18
N PRO A 104 5.62 1.23 -10.60
CA PRO A 104 5.80 1.70 -9.23
C PRO A 104 5.25 3.09 -8.97
N HIS A 105 5.39 4.03 -9.92
CA HIS A 105 4.82 5.37 -9.80
C HIS A 105 3.31 5.39 -10.01
N ALA A 106 2.80 4.66 -11.01
CA ALA A 106 1.37 4.57 -11.29
C ALA A 106 0.57 3.98 -10.12
N PHE A 107 1.13 3.00 -9.40
CA PHE A 107 0.53 2.39 -8.21
C PHE A 107 0.89 3.10 -6.90
N ASN A 108 1.61 4.23 -6.95
CA ASN A 108 2.10 4.97 -5.78
C ASN A 108 2.88 4.09 -4.78
N LEU A 109 3.67 3.15 -5.30
CA LEU A 109 4.48 2.26 -4.50
C LEU A 109 5.63 3.03 -3.85
N LYS A 110 6.05 2.54 -2.69
CA LYS A 110 7.41 2.78 -2.23
C LYS A 110 8.24 1.59 -2.70
N TYR A 111 9.33 1.84 -3.43
CA TYR A 111 10.17 0.79 -4.00
C TYR A 111 11.66 1.17 -3.97
N ALA A 112 12.53 0.16 -4.09
CA ALA A 112 13.97 0.30 -4.22
C ALA A 112 14.56 -0.87 -5.02
N GLU A 113 15.73 -0.64 -5.61
CA GLU A 113 16.51 -1.66 -6.30
C GLU A 113 17.35 -2.46 -5.30
N LEU A 114 17.44 -3.77 -5.49
CA LEU A 114 18.21 -4.66 -4.65
C LEU A 114 19.45 -5.16 -5.39
N LYS A 115 20.63 -4.95 -4.83
CA LYS A 115 21.89 -5.52 -5.34
C LYS A 115 22.16 -6.96 -4.89
N ASN A 116 21.44 -7.41 -3.86
CA ASN A 116 21.48 -8.78 -3.36
C ASN A 116 20.08 -9.23 -2.94
N LEU A 117 19.81 -10.53 -2.99
CA LEU A 117 18.53 -11.13 -2.60
C LEU A 117 18.68 -12.10 -1.42
N ASP A 118 19.89 -12.22 -0.88
CA ASP A 118 20.25 -13.27 0.07
C ASP A 118 19.44 -13.15 1.37
N GLY A 119 18.64 -14.20 1.60
CA GLY A 119 17.73 -14.27 2.74
C GLY A 119 16.65 -13.19 2.74
N LEU A 120 16.29 -12.61 1.59
CA LEU A 120 15.16 -11.68 1.42
C LEU A 120 13.92 -12.34 0.78
N LEU A 121 14.12 -13.38 -0.04
CA LEU A 121 13.04 -14.12 -0.70
C LEU A 121 12.34 -15.07 0.28
N GLY A 122 11.07 -14.77 0.57
CA GLY A 122 10.22 -15.60 1.41
C GLY A 122 9.32 -16.52 0.59
N LYS A 123 8.08 -16.72 1.08
CA LYS A 123 7.09 -17.53 0.37
C LYS A 123 6.68 -16.83 -0.93
N GLN A 124 6.65 -17.60 -2.02
CA GLN A 124 6.12 -17.14 -3.30
C GLN A 124 4.63 -16.86 -3.20
N ILE A 125 4.19 -15.80 -3.88
CA ILE A 125 2.78 -15.44 -3.98
C ILE A 125 2.18 -16.21 -5.15
N THR A 126 1.51 -17.31 -4.84
CA THR A 126 0.86 -18.19 -5.83
C THR A 126 -0.62 -17.89 -6.01
N GLU A 127 -1.24 -17.30 -5.00
CA GLU A 127 -2.63 -16.86 -5.02
C GLU A 127 -2.69 -15.39 -4.63
N ASN A 128 -3.34 -14.60 -5.47
CA ASN A 128 -3.58 -13.21 -5.20
C ASN A 128 -5.06 -13.03 -4.89
N LYS A 129 -5.39 -12.79 -3.62
CA LYS A 129 -6.74 -12.52 -3.14
C LYS A 129 -6.71 -11.23 -2.33
N LEU A 130 -7.72 -10.40 -2.50
CA LEU A 130 -7.86 -9.21 -1.67
C LEU A 130 -8.03 -9.65 -0.22
N VAL A 131 -7.10 -9.21 0.64
CA VAL A 131 -7.20 -9.49 2.07
C VAL A 131 -8.36 -8.68 2.63
N PRO A 132 -9.39 -9.33 3.20
CA PRO A 132 -10.55 -8.62 3.71
C PRO A 132 -10.14 -7.72 4.87
N GLY A 133 -10.78 -6.56 4.92
CA GLY A 133 -10.71 -5.66 6.04
C GLY A 133 -11.51 -6.18 7.23
N LYS A 134 -11.55 -5.40 8.30
CA LYS A 134 -12.35 -5.71 9.49
C LYS A 134 -12.60 -4.48 10.34
N ILE A 135 -13.56 -4.59 11.24
CA ILE A 135 -13.75 -3.64 12.34
C ILE A 135 -12.94 -4.12 13.55
N ILE A 136 -12.07 -3.25 14.07
CA ILE A 136 -11.35 -3.45 15.33
C ILE A 136 -12.15 -2.83 16.47
N GLY A 137 -12.40 -3.59 17.54
CA GLY A 137 -13.14 -3.12 18.71
C GLY A 137 -14.66 -3.30 18.65
N GLY A 138 -15.18 -4.00 17.63
CA GLY A 138 -16.57 -4.40 17.53
C GLY A 138 -17.55 -3.25 17.29
N LYS A 139 -18.81 -3.43 17.73
CA LYS A 139 -19.85 -2.40 17.62
C LYS A 139 -19.54 -1.22 18.56
N SER A 140 -19.69 0.00 18.02
CA SER A 140 -19.47 1.25 18.74
C SER A 140 -20.78 1.96 19.01
N ASP A 141 -20.86 2.66 20.14
CA ASP A 141 -21.95 3.58 20.47
C ASP A 141 -21.66 5.02 20.03
N TYR A 142 -20.40 5.33 19.71
CA TYR A 142 -19.97 6.69 19.35
C TYR A 142 -19.67 6.84 17.87
N GLY A 143 -18.79 5.99 17.32
CA GLY A 143 -18.34 6.14 15.94
C GLY A 143 -17.25 5.18 15.51
N TYR A 144 -16.81 5.35 14.28
CA TYR A 144 -15.77 4.56 13.64
C TYR A 144 -14.77 5.47 12.92
N LEU A 145 -13.48 5.15 13.05
CA LEU A 145 -12.38 5.87 12.43
C LEU A 145 -11.67 4.99 11.39
N PHE A 146 -11.41 5.55 10.21
CA PHE A 146 -10.60 4.89 9.17
C PHE A 146 -9.74 5.90 8.40
N GLU A 147 -8.59 5.45 7.91
CA GLU A 147 -7.66 6.28 7.13
C GLU A 147 -7.97 6.19 5.63
N CYS A 148 -7.72 7.27 4.89
CA CYS A 148 -7.91 7.32 3.43
C CYS A 148 -6.71 6.73 2.63
N ASN A 149 -5.95 5.81 3.23
CA ASN A 149 -4.74 5.27 2.60
C ASN A 149 -5.01 4.05 1.70
N GLU A 150 -6.20 3.48 1.77
CA GLU A 150 -6.59 2.28 1.05
C GLU A 150 -7.23 2.65 -0.30
N PHE A 151 -6.94 1.88 -1.37
CA PHE A 151 -7.36 2.22 -2.74
C PHE A 151 -8.87 2.52 -2.88
N TYR A 152 -9.69 1.78 -2.14
CA TYR A 152 -11.14 1.85 -2.22
C TYR A 152 -11.77 2.86 -1.25
N SER A 153 -11.01 3.77 -0.64
CA SER A 153 -11.58 4.78 0.28
C SER A 153 -12.70 5.61 -0.37
N PRO A 154 -12.59 6.02 -1.66
CA PRO A 154 -13.69 6.69 -2.35
C PRO A 154 -14.97 5.85 -2.43
N LYS A 155 -14.86 4.52 -2.64
CA LYS A 155 -16.01 3.61 -2.66
C LYS A 155 -16.70 3.57 -1.29
N VAL A 156 -15.92 3.45 -0.21
CA VAL A 156 -16.46 3.45 1.17
C VAL A 156 -17.24 4.74 1.44
N ILE A 157 -16.64 5.89 1.12
CA ILE A 157 -17.28 7.20 1.32
C ILE A 157 -18.58 7.30 0.51
N TYR A 158 -18.53 6.91 -0.76
CA TYR A 158 -19.68 6.95 -1.65
C TYR A 158 -20.84 6.09 -1.16
N GLU A 159 -20.59 4.83 -0.77
CA GLU A 159 -21.65 3.93 -0.29
C GLU A 159 -22.29 4.43 1.02
N LEU A 160 -21.50 5.06 1.90
CA LEU A 160 -22.03 5.72 3.09
C LEU A 160 -22.90 6.93 2.71
N GLN A 161 -22.41 7.82 1.85
CA GLN A 161 -23.12 9.03 1.44
C GLN A 161 -24.40 8.73 0.66
N LYS A 162 -24.41 7.66 -0.15
CA LYS A 162 -25.59 7.17 -0.86
C LYS A 162 -26.74 6.79 0.09
N LYS A 163 -26.42 6.39 1.32
CA LYS A 163 -27.38 6.12 2.41
C LYS A 163 -27.64 7.35 3.30
N GLY A 164 -27.13 8.52 2.92
CA GLY A 164 -27.22 9.76 3.69
C GLY A 164 -26.33 9.79 4.93
N VAL A 165 -25.44 8.81 5.11
CA VAL A 165 -24.54 8.77 6.27
C VAL A 165 -23.50 9.87 6.13
N ARG A 166 -23.41 10.72 7.17
CA ARG A 166 -22.45 11.81 7.22
C ARG A 166 -21.09 11.30 7.68
N VAL A 167 -20.06 11.69 6.94
CA VAL A 167 -18.66 11.36 7.19
C VAL A 167 -17.88 12.66 7.39
N VAL A 168 -17.06 12.74 8.45
CA VAL A 168 -16.27 13.93 8.78
C VAL A 168 -14.78 13.63 8.64
N ALA A 169 -14.03 14.51 7.98
CA ALA A 169 -12.58 14.37 7.83
C ALA A 169 -11.80 15.21 8.85
N THR A 170 -10.73 14.65 9.40
CA THR A 170 -9.80 15.39 10.25
C THR A 170 -8.78 16.16 9.42
N LYS A 171 -8.45 17.38 9.86
CA LYS A 171 -7.44 18.22 9.22
C LYS A 171 -6.01 17.91 9.67
N LEU A 172 -5.85 17.41 10.89
CA LEU A 172 -4.55 17.17 11.52
C LEU A 172 -4.45 15.72 12.02
N PRO A 173 -3.24 15.14 12.04
CA PRO A 173 -3.01 13.83 12.65
C PRO A 173 -3.22 13.91 14.16
N PHE A 174 -3.65 12.81 14.76
CA PHE A 174 -3.90 12.72 16.19
C PHE A 174 -3.56 11.33 16.71
N LEU A 175 -3.42 11.22 18.03
CA LEU A 175 -3.27 9.94 18.71
C LEU A 175 -4.65 9.49 19.16
N PHE A 176 -5.02 8.30 18.71
CA PHE A 176 -6.23 7.61 19.08
C PHE A 176 -5.88 6.50 20.07
N LYS A 177 -6.55 6.46 21.23
CA LYS A 177 -6.40 5.39 22.22
C LYS A 177 -7.66 4.53 22.22
N PHE A 178 -7.45 3.23 22.11
CA PHE A 178 -8.49 2.22 22.23
C PHE A 178 -7.98 1.10 23.13
N GLU A 179 -8.62 0.94 24.29
CA GLU A 179 -8.16 0.02 25.34
C GLU A 179 -6.67 0.27 25.67
N ASN A 180 -5.82 -0.75 25.57
CA ASN A 180 -4.37 -0.64 25.78
C ASN A 180 -3.58 -0.34 24.49
N THR A 181 -4.25 0.03 23.40
CA THR A 181 -3.62 0.32 22.11
C THR A 181 -3.64 1.82 21.83
N GLU A 182 -2.46 2.42 21.64
CA GLU A 182 -2.32 3.76 21.09
C GLU A 182 -2.00 3.65 19.59
N LYS A 183 -2.82 4.29 18.76
CA LYS A 183 -2.64 4.33 17.31
C LYS A 183 -2.56 5.78 16.84
N LYS A 184 -1.52 6.09 16.08
CA LYS A 184 -1.41 7.36 15.38
C LYS A 184 -2.29 7.33 14.13
N MET A 185 -3.20 8.29 14.02
CA MET A 185 -4.05 8.49 12.86
C MET A 185 -3.49 9.62 11.99
N GLY A 186 -3.39 9.38 10.69
CA GLY A 186 -2.86 10.34 9.72
C GLY A 186 -3.80 11.50 9.39
N TYR A 187 -3.33 12.35 8.48
CA TYR A 187 -4.12 13.42 7.87
C TYR A 187 -5.32 12.85 7.09
N GLY A 188 -6.45 13.57 7.09
CA GLY A 188 -7.62 13.16 6.32
C GLY A 188 -8.28 11.87 6.84
N THR A 189 -8.04 11.52 8.10
CA THR A 189 -8.75 10.41 8.75
C THR A 189 -10.24 10.72 8.79
N LEU A 190 -11.07 9.73 8.46
CA LEU A 190 -12.52 9.88 8.41
C LEU A 190 -13.16 9.31 9.67
N LEU A 191 -14.10 10.08 10.22
CA LEU A 191 -14.97 9.73 11.32
C LEU A 191 -16.40 9.55 10.81
N VAL A 192 -16.97 8.40 11.14
CA VAL A 192 -18.39 8.11 10.96
C VAL A 192 -19.02 8.02 12.34
N SER A 193 -19.78 9.05 12.73
CA SER A 193 -20.50 9.05 14.01
C SER A 193 -21.70 8.10 13.92
N VAL A 194 -22.00 7.41 15.02
CA VAL A 194 -23.18 6.55 15.13
C VAL A 194 -24.44 7.37 15.39
N GLN A 195 -24.30 8.47 16.12
CA GLN A 195 -25.40 9.37 16.47
C GLN A 195 -25.75 10.30 15.31
N ASP A 196 -27.01 10.77 15.32
CA ASP A 196 -27.61 11.69 14.34
C ASP A 196 -27.59 11.21 12.88
N GLN A 197 -27.41 9.91 12.63
CA GLN A 197 -27.43 9.36 11.27
C GLN A 197 -28.84 8.97 10.83
N PRO A 198 -29.13 8.96 9.52
CA PRO A 198 -30.41 8.49 8.99
C PRO A 198 -30.59 6.96 9.09
N VAL A 199 -29.55 6.23 9.48
CA VAL A 199 -29.54 4.77 9.63
C VAL A 199 -29.36 4.38 11.10
N SER A 200 -29.85 3.19 11.47
CA SER A 200 -29.65 2.67 12.83
C SER A 200 -28.19 2.28 13.09
N SER A 201 -27.78 2.24 14.36
CA SER A 201 -26.44 1.77 14.76
C SER A 201 -26.14 0.34 14.27
N ASP A 202 -27.13 -0.56 14.29
CA ASP A 202 -27.00 -1.93 13.76
C ASP A 202 -26.83 -1.96 12.25
N GLU A 203 -27.59 -1.14 11.52
CA GLU A 203 -27.45 -1.01 10.08
C GLU A 203 -26.08 -0.45 9.70
N LEU A 204 -25.63 0.62 10.36
CA LEU A 204 -24.31 1.21 10.14
C LEU A 204 -23.20 0.19 10.39
N TYR A 205 -23.28 -0.55 11.50
CA TYR A 205 -22.28 -1.58 11.82
C TYR A 205 -22.23 -2.70 10.77
N ARG A 206 -23.38 -3.16 10.28
CA ARG A 206 -23.44 -4.16 9.19
C ARG A 206 -22.86 -3.62 7.90
N MET A 207 -23.23 -2.40 7.51
CA MET A 207 -22.69 -1.75 6.32
C MET A 207 -21.16 -1.62 6.38
N LEU A 208 -20.62 -1.17 7.52
CA LEU A 208 -19.17 -1.01 7.68
C LEU A 208 -18.43 -2.35 7.66
N ASN A 209 -19.00 -3.42 8.22
CA ASN A 209 -18.39 -4.76 8.11
C ASN A 209 -18.35 -5.24 6.67
N GLN A 210 -19.48 -5.13 5.94
CA GLN A 210 -19.53 -5.49 4.52
C GLN A 210 -18.50 -4.69 3.71
N LEU A 211 -18.45 -3.36 3.91
CA LEU A 211 -17.48 -2.51 3.23
C LEU A 211 -16.04 -2.89 3.62
N ALA A 212 -15.78 -3.28 4.87
CA ALA A 212 -14.45 -3.71 5.29
C ALA A 212 -14.01 -4.95 4.50
N GLU A 213 -14.87 -5.96 4.43
CA GLU A 213 -14.59 -7.21 3.71
C GLU A 213 -14.35 -6.96 2.21
N GLU A 214 -15.19 -6.14 1.57
CA GLU A 214 -15.10 -5.85 0.14
C GLU A 214 -13.90 -4.96 -0.25
N THR A 215 -13.44 -4.10 0.66
CA THR A 215 -12.50 -3.02 0.30
C THR A 215 -11.13 -3.14 0.96
N GLY A 216 -10.94 -4.07 1.90
CA GLY A 216 -9.70 -4.19 2.67
C GLY A 216 -9.55 -3.15 3.78
N HIS A 217 -10.55 -2.30 4.03
CA HIS A 217 -10.47 -1.24 5.03
C HIS A 217 -10.46 -1.76 6.46
N ILE A 218 -9.66 -1.10 7.31
CA ILE A 218 -9.71 -1.30 8.75
C ILE A 218 -10.44 -0.13 9.39
N PHE A 219 -11.63 -0.41 9.92
CA PHE A 219 -12.38 0.55 10.73
C PHE A 219 -12.04 0.33 12.20
N ASN A 220 -11.75 1.40 12.92
CA ASN A 220 -11.38 1.36 14.33
C ASN A 220 -12.58 1.90 15.13
N CYS A 221 -13.11 1.10 16.05
CA CYS A 221 -14.18 1.50 16.95
C CYS A 221 -13.71 2.70 17.79
N TYR A 222 -14.36 3.84 17.62
CA TYR A 222 -14.10 5.02 18.42
C TYR A 222 -14.96 4.95 19.68
N ARG A 223 -14.33 4.88 20.85
CA ARG A 223 -15.00 5.03 22.16
C ARG A 223 -14.35 6.21 22.87
N ILE A 224 -15.16 7.04 23.52
CA ILE A 224 -14.61 8.14 24.33
C ILE A 224 -14.03 7.54 25.60
N ASP A 225 -12.73 7.30 25.60
CA ASP A 225 -11.90 7.23 26.79
C ASP A 225 -10.61 8.06 26.56
N VAL A 226 -10.79 9.30 26.08
CA VAL A 226 -9.71 10.12 25.55
C VAL A 226 -9.45 11.33 26.45
N ARG A 227 -8.37 11.26 27.24
CA ARG A 227 -7.61 12.45 27.62
C ARG A 227 -6.92 12.98 26.35
N TYR A 228 -7.42 14.06 25.78
CA TYR A 228 -6.78 14.73 24.65
C TYR A 228 -5.43 15.32 25.09
N ARG A 229 -4.33 14.92 24.45
CA ARG A 229 -3.05 15.63 24.54
C ARG A 229 -2.60 16.01 23.13
N PHE A 230 -2.92 17.23 22.72
CA PHE A 230 -2.32 17.81 21.53
C PHE A 230 -0.81 17.95 21.77
N ARG A 231 0.00 17.21 21.03
CA ARG A 231 1.45 17.46 20.98
C ARG A 231 1.65 18.65 20.04
N LYS A 232 1.85 19.86 20.60
CA LYS A 232 2.30 21.01 19.80
C LYS A 232 3.59 20.61 19.07
N PRO A 233 3.74 20.93 17.77
CA PRO A 233 5.05 20.87 17.13
C PRO A 233 5.99 21.81 17.89
N SER A 234 7.19 21.34 18.23
CA SER A 234 8.26 22.22 18.70
C SER A 234 8.67 23.13 17.53
N LEU A 235 8.19 24.36 17.53
CA LEU A 235 8.77 25.43 16.72
C LEU A 235 10.13 25.74 17.32
N SER A 236 11.20 25.16 16.75
CA SER A 236 12.53 25.73 16.91
C SER A 236 12.49 27.12 16.31
N HIS A 237 12.57 28.14 17.16
CA HIS A 237 12.86 29.50 16.73
C HIS A 237 14.24 29.48 16.09
N ALA A 238 14.29 29.50 14.77
CA ALA A 238 15.46 29.98 14.05
C ALA A 238 15.33 31.51 14.07
N GLU A 239 15.97 32.15 15.04
CA GLU A 239 16.33 33.56 14.93
C GLU A 239 17.27 33.69 13.73
N ILE A 240 16.81 34.42 12.72
CA ILE A 240 17.66 34.92 11.63
C ILE A 240 17.98 36.36 12.00
N THR A 241 19.26 36.59 12.33
CA THR A 241 19.91 37.90 12.17
C THR A 241 20.23 38.11 10.70
#